data_AF-A0A3A4WVC6-F1
#
_entry.id   AF-A0A3A4WVC6-F1
#
_cell.length_a   1.000
_cell.length_b   1.000
_cell.length_c   1.000
_cell.angle_alpha   90.00
_cell.angle_beta   90.00
_cell.angle_gamma   90.00
#
_symmetry.space_group_name_H-M   'P 1'
#
loop_
_entity.id
_entity.type
_entity.pdbx_description
1 polymer ?
#
loop_
_entity_poly.entity_id
_entity_poly.type
_entity_poly.pdbx_seq_one_letter_code
_entity_poly.pdbx_strand_id
1 'polypeptide(L)'
;MINLTIFNDNLFNAGTEFFNQLGIRLNSNTAVSLGARELLKDHYKDKDIFNNITETYFLGLVDDSVFDGNAPLLGKEKISIKEAENKISPEYKGLMVFAVKLNDSCLPVRGKISELTRAFNRASKNLPVVLL
;
A
#
# COMPACT_ATOMS: atom_id res chain seq x y z
N MET A 1 -0.29 -21.39 -8.42
CA MET A 1 -1.57 -20.72 -8.76
C MET A 1 -1.89 -19.78 -7.61
N ILE A 2 -2.27 -18.54 -7.89
CA ILE A 2 -2.59 -17.56 -6.83
C ILE A 2 -3.91 -17.96 -6.17
N ASN A 3 -3.91 -18.10 -4.85
CA ASN A 3 -5.09 -18.33 -4.04
C ASN A 3 -5.71 -16.99 -3.60
N LEU A 4 -6.87 -16.65 -4.17
CA LEU A 4 -7.60 -15.43 -3.84
C LEU A 4 -8.55 -15.58 -2.65
N THR A 5 -8.74 -16.79 -2.10
CA THR A 5 -9.60 -16.98 -0.91
C THR A 5 -9.02 -16.32 0.34
N ILE A 6 -7.75 -15.91 0.30
CA ILE A 6 -7.08 -15.12 1.34
C ILE A 6 -7.77 -13.78 1.61
N PHE A 7 -8.50 -13.22 0.64
CA PHE A 7 -9.27 -11.98 0.81
C PHE A 7 -10.55 -12.15 1.64
N ASN A 8 -10.84 -13.37 2.11
CA ASN A 8 -11.84 -13.59 3.15
C ASN A 8 -11.32 -13.25 4.56
N ASP A 9 -10.00 -13.09 4.74
CA ASP A 9 -9.40 -12.55 5.96
C ASP A 9 -9.37 -11.00 5.90
N ASN A 10 -8.90 -10.35 6.97
CA ASN A 10 -8.65 -8.92 6.99
C ASN A 10 -7.68 -8.50 5.88
N LEU A 11 -7.89 -7.29 5.34
CA LEU A 11 -7.21 -6.81 4.14
C LEU A 11 -5.68 -6.70 4.33
N PHE A 12 -5.20 -6.44 5.55
CA PHE A 12 -3.77 -6.42 5.84
C PHE A 12 -3.12 -7.80 5.65
N ASN A 13 -3.69 -8.84 6.27
CA ASN A 13 -3.21 -10.21 6.12
C ASN A 13 -3.36 -10.71 4.68
N ALA A 14 -4.52 -10.49 4.09
CA ALA A 14 -4.80 -10.88 2.71
C ALA A 14 -3.82 -10.24 1.73
N GLY A 15 -3.57 -8.93 1.87
CA GLY A 15 -2.62 -8.22 1.03
C GLY A 15 -1.18 -8.69 1.24
N THR A 16 -0.75 -8.88 2.49
CA THR A 16 0.58 -9.41 2.79
C THR A 16 0.78 -10.79 2.17
N GLU A 17 -0.21 -11.68 2.30
CA GLU A 17 -0.15 -13.02 1.74
C GLU A 17 -0.24 -13.05 0.22
N PHE A 18 -1.00 -12.14 -0.40
CA PHE A 18 -1.06 -12.00 -1.84
C PHE A 18 0.33 -11.72 -2.43
N PHE A 19 1.07 -10.77 -1.85
CA PHE A 19 2.43 -10.45 -2.29
C PHE A 19 3.43 -11.57 -1.95
N ASN A 20 3.27 -12.27 -0.81
CA ASN A 20 4.08 -13.46 -0.50
C ASN A 20 3.94 -14.54 -1.58
N GLN A 21 2.72 -14.78 -2.09
CA GLN A 21 2.48 -15.73 -3.18
C GLN A 21 3.13 -15.29 -4.51
N LEU A 22 3.35 -13.98 -4.69
CA LEU A 22 4.12 -13.43 -5.80
C LEU A 22 5.65 -13.50 -5.57
N GLY A 23 6.10 -14.03 -4.43
CA GLY A 23 7.50 -14.06 -4.04
C GLY A 23 8.03 -12.73 -3.48
N ILE A 24 7.14 -11.76 -3.24
CA ILE A 24 7.49 -10.42 -2.75
C ILE A 24 7.18 -10.35 -1.27
N ARG A 25 8.22 -10.24 -0.43
CA ARG A 25 8.05 -10.11 1.02
C ARG A 25 7.89 -8.65 1.40
N LEU A 26 6.69 -8.28 1.82
CA LEU A 26 6.41 -6.95 2.34
C LEU A 26 6.74 -6.89 3.85
N ASN A 27 7.24 -5.75 4.30
CA ASN A 27 7.85 -5.61 5.62
C ASN A 27 7.09 -4.67 6.57
N SER A 28 5.76 -4.55 6.50
CA SER A 28 5.03 -3.69 7.44
C SER A 28 4.89 -4.30 8.84
N ASN A 29 5.03 -3.48 9.89
CA ASN A 29 4.69 -3.84 11.27
C ASN A 29 3.25 -3.47 11.67
N THR A 30 2.56 -2.68 10.85
CA THR A 30 1.32 -2.01 11.25
C THR A 30 0.12 -2.70 10.60
N ALA A 31 -0.53 -3.60 11.35
CA ALA A 31 -1.83 -4.17 11.00
C ALA A 31 -3.01 -3.26 11.37
N VAL A 32 -2.75 -2.03 11.79
CA VAL A 32 -3.77 -1.03 12.13
C VAL A 32 -4.09 -0.21 10.89
N SER A 33 -5.37 -0.08 10.58
CA SER A 33 -5.85 0.75 9.47
C SER A 33 -5.50 2.23 9.70
N LEU A 34 -4.96 2.86 8.68
CA LEU A 34 -4.63 4.28 8.63
C LEU A 34 -5.85 5.07 8.13
N GLY A 35 -6.10 6.22 8.73
CA GLY A 35 -7.13 7.13 8.24
C GLY A 35 -6.74 7.71 6.88
N ALA A 36 -7.53 7.45 5.83
CA ALA A 36 -7.23 7.94 4.48
C ALA A 36 -7.07 9.46 4.39
N ARG A 37 -7.82 10.22 5.20
CA ARG A 37 -7.69 11.68 5.28
C ARG A 37 -6.36 12.13 5.89
N GLU A 38 -5.89 11.44 6.93
CA GLU A 38 -4.60 11.73 7.55
C GLU A 38 -3.43 11.33 6.64
N LEU A 39 -3.57 10.21 5.93
CA LEU A 39 -2.57 9.72 4.99
C LEU A 39 -2.42 10.64 3.77
N LEU A 40 -3.55 11.04 3.17
CA LEU A 40 -3.55 11.80 1.93
C LEU A 40 -3.42 13.31 2.13
N LYS A 41 -3.70 13.84 3.33
CA LYS A 41 -3.57 15.26 3.69
C LYS A 41 -4.20 16.17 2.63
N ASP A 42 -3.41 17.08 2.03
CA ASP A 42 -3.84 18.04 1.01
C ASP A 42 -4.27 17.37 -0.31
N HIS A 43 -4.00 16.08 -0.49
CA HIS A 43 -4.41 15.29 -1.65
C HIS A 43 -5.71 14.52 -1.43
N TYR A 44 -6.26 14.51 -0.21
CA TYR A 44 -7.61 14.04 0.04
C TYR A 44 -8.61 15.02 -0.58
N LYS A 45 -9.45 14.55 -1.48
CA LYS A 45 -10.53 15.35 -2.06
C LYS A 45 -11.86 14.89 -1.49
N ASP A 46 -12.71 15.84 -1.14
CA ASP A 46 -14.09 15.53 -0.76
C ASP A 46 -14.90 15.11 -1.99
N LYS A 47 -14.69 13.86 -2.41
CA LYS A 47 -15.36 13.20 -3.52
C LYS A 47 -15.75 11.80 -3.09
N ASP A 48 -16.76 11.28 -3.78
CA ASP A 48 -17.35 9.97 -3.56
C ASP A 48 -16.31 8.85 -3.35
N ILE A 49 -15.31 8.69 -4.23
CA ILE A 49 -14.32 7.61 -4.09
C ILE A 49 -13.49 7.68 -2.79
N PHE A 50 -13.13 8.89 -2.34
CA PHE A 50 -12.33 9.06 -1.13
C PHE A 50 -13.18 8.84 0.12
N ASN A 51 -14.42 9.30 0.09
CA ASN A 51 -15.37 9.14 1.19
C ASN A 51 -15.83 7.69 1.36
N ASN A 52 -15.67 6.84 0.33
CA ASN A 52 -15.97 5.41 0.40
C ASN A 52 -14.79 4.57 0.92
N ILE A 53 -13.63 5.15 1.23
CA ILE A 53 -12.51 4.39 1.82
C ILE A 53 -12.86 4.02 3.25
N THR A 54 -12.95 2.72 3.53
CA THR A 54 -13.29 2.19 4.86
C THR A 54 -12.04 1.79 5.65
N GLU A 55 -11.04 1.23 4.96
CA GLU A 55 -9.79 0.80 5.58
C GLU A 55 -8.61 1.12 4.64
N THR A 56 -7.45 1.42 5.20
CA THR A 56 -6.22 1.63 4.43
C THR A 56 -5.04 1.05 5.19
N TYR A 57 -4.26 0.19 4.56
CA TYR A 57 -3.11 -0.44 5.17
C TYR A 57 -1.85 -0.13 4.37
N PHE A 58 -0.78 0.23 5.07
CA PHE A 58 0.56 0.22 4.49
C PHE A 58 1.11 -1.19 4.62
N LEU A 59 1.33 -1.86 3.49
CA LEU A 59 1.79 -3.24 3.47
C LEU A 59 3.31 -3.35 3.49
N GLY A 60 4.03 -2.36 2.95
CA GLY A 60 5.48 -2.27 3.04
C GLY A 60 6.10 -1.55 1.85
N LEU A 61 7.42 -1.67 1.76
CA LEU A 61 8.21 -1.20 0.63
C LEU A 61 8.68 -2.37 -0.23
N VAL A 62 8.86 -2.09 -1.52
CA VAL A 62 9.42 -3.02 -2.50
C VAL A 62 10.55 -2.29 -3.22
N ASP A 63 11.76 -2.82 -3.21
CA ASP A 63 12.89 -2.30 -4.00
C ASP A 63 13.54 -3.41 -4.81
N ASP A 64 14.51 -3.06 -5.64
CA ASP A 64 15.18 -3.98 -6.55
C ASP A 64 15.78 -5.22 -5.84
N SER A 65 16.08 -5.11 -4.54
CA SER A 65 16.62 -6.24 -3.77
C SER A 65 15.66 -7.42 -3.63
N VAL A 66 14.34 -7.21 -3.82
CA VAL A 66 13.37 -8.32 -3.86
C VAL A 66 13.55 -9.22 -5.07
N PHE A 67 14.23 -8.75 -6.13
CA PHE A 67 14.48 -9.49 -7.37
C PHE A 67 15.91 -10.05 -7.46
N ASP A 68 16.83 -9.60 -6.61
CA ASP A 68 18.26 -9.95 -6.68
C ASP A 68 18.63 -11.31 -6.05
N GLY A 69 17.66 -12.08 -5.56
CA GLY A 69 17.87 -13.42 -4.98
C GLY A 69 18.67 -13.45 -3.66
N ASN A 70 19.36 -12.36 -3.35
CA ASN A 70 19.94 -12.04 -2.05
C ASN A 70 18.85 -11.45 -1.15
N ALA A 71 18.89 -11.78 0.14
CA ALA A 71 17.88 -11.35 1.10
C ALA A 71 17.59 -9.84 0.98
N PRO A 72 16.32 -9.40 1.04
CA PRO A 72 15.96 -7.99 0.84
C PRO A 72 16.81 -7.07 1.72
N LEU A 73 17.26 -5.95 1.17
CA LEU A 73 18.02 -4.90 1.88
C LEU A 73 17.22 -4.35 3.08
N LEU A 74 15.89 -4.43 2.99
CA LEU A 74 14.99 -4.38 4.12
C LEU A 74 15.02 -5.74 4.82
N GLY A 75 16.05 -5.96 5.63
CA GLY A 75 16.18 -7.13 6.50
C GLY A 75 14.89 -7.38 7.31
N LYS A 76 14.81 -8.52 8.00
CA LYS A 76 13.65 -9.04 8.75
C LYS A 76 12.91 -8.06 9.71
N GLU A 77 13.38 -6.83 9.85
CA GLU A 77 12.76 -5.74 10.57
C GLU A 77 11.50 -5.24 9.86
N LYS A 78 10.37 -5.39 10.55
CA LYS A 78 9.11 -4.81 10.13
C LYS A 78 9.12 -3.29 10.38
N ILE A 79 8.74 -2.48 9.39
CA ILE A 79 8.73 -1.02 9.44
C ILE A 79 7.30 -0.46 9.42
N SER A 80 7.09 0.65 10.13
CA SER A 80 5.86 1.45 10.04
C SER A 80 5.93 2.44 8.90
N ILE A 81 4.80 3.07 8.54
CA ILE A 81 4.79 4.09 7.50
C ILE A 81 5.66 5.31 7.85
N LYS A 82 5.70 5.71 9.13
CA LYS A 82 6.54 6.84 9.60
C LYS A 82 8.03 6.51 9.49
N GLU A 83 8.40 5.28 9.80
CA GLU A 83 9.78 4.80 9.63
C GLU A 83 10.15 4.67 8.16
N ALA A 84 9.21 4.21 7.32
CA ALA A 84 9.39 4.19 5.88
C ALA A 84 9.67 5.62 5.36
N GLU A 85 8.84 6.61 5.73
CA GLU A 85 9.04 8.00 5.35
C GLU A 85 10.43 8.56 5.73
N ASN A 86 11.03 8.08 6.81
CA ASN A 86 12.36 8.50 7.27
C ASN A 86 13.50 7.71 6.59
N LYS A 87 13.27 6.44 6.25
CA LYS A 87 14.24 5.58 5.53
C LYS A 87 14.29 5.89 4.02
N ILE A 88 13.23 6.47 3.48
CA ILE A 88 13.13 6.89 2.08
C ILE A 88 13.94 8.16 1.88
N SER A 89 15.10 8.05 1.22
CA SER A 89 15.83 9.18 0.65
C SER A 89 15.28 9.53 -0.75
N PRO A 90 15.56 10.72 -1.30
CA PRO A 90 15.21 11.05 -2.68
C PRO A 90 15.79 10.08 -3.73
N GLU A 91 16.80 9.30 -3.34
CA GLU A 91 17.48 8.32 -4.19
C GLU A 91 16.90 6.89 -4.03
N TYR A 92 15.91 6.69 -3.16
CA TYR A 92 15.29 5.38 -2.95
C TYR A 92 14.61 4.90 -4.24
N LYS A 93 15.12 3.81 -4.81
CA LYS A 93 14.57 3.16 -5.99
C LYS A 93 13.66 2.01 -5.56
N GLY A 94 12.41 2.35 -5.26
CA GLY A 94 11.42 1.37 -4.84
C GLY A 94 10.00 1.90 -4.93
N LEU A 95 9.07 1.08 -4.47
CA LEU A 95 7.63 1.28 -4.53
C LEU A 95 7.05 1.18 -3.12
N MET A 96 6.04 2.00 -2.83
CA MET A 96 5.23 1.84 -1.64
C MET A 96 3.98 1.03 -1.96
N VAL A 97 3.67 0.03 -1.14
CA VAL A 97 2.49 -0.82 -1.34
C VAL A 97 1.45 -0.49 -0.27
N PHE A 98 0.25 -0.14 -0.73
CA PHE A 98 -0.91 0.08 0.10
C PHE A 98 -2.05 -0.86 -0.30
N ALA A 99 -2.87 -1.25 0.66
CA ALA A 99 -4.15 -1.90 0.41
C ALA A 99 -5.29 -0.98 0.86
N VAL A 100 -6.29 -0.78 0.00
CA VAL A 100 -7.39 0.16 0.26
C VAL A 100 -8.72 -0.56 0.12
N LYS A 101 -9.48 -0.61 1.22
CA LYS A 101 -10.84 -1.14 1.19
C LYS A 101 -11.82 -0.02 0.88
N LEU A 102 -12.70 -0.28 -0.09
CA LEU A 102 -13.85 0.57 -0.35
C LEU A 102 -15.10 -0.04 0.28
N ASN A 103 -16.11 0.79 0.53
CA ASN A 103 -17.44 0.32 0.89
C ASN A 103 -17.97 -0.64 -0.19
N ASP A 104 -18.61 -1.75 0.20
CA ASP A 104 -19.16 -2.77 -0.71
C ASP A 104 -20.18 -2.19 -1.72
N SER A 105 -20.83 -1.08 -1.36
CA SER A 105 -21.76 -0.37 -2.24
C SER A 105 -21.07 0.48 -3.32
N CYS A 106 -19.75 0.69 -3.21
CA CYS A 106 -18.94 1.48 -4.12
C CYS A 106 -18.27 0.58 -5.16
N LEU A 107 -18.76 0.60 -6.39
CA LEU A 107 -18.10 -0.02 -7.54
C LEU A 107 -17.29 1.05 -8.29
N PRO A 108 -15.97 1.14 -8.07
CA PRO A 108 -15.18 2.21 -8.66
C PRO A 108 -15.00 2.00 -10.17
N VAL A 109 -15.39 2.99 -10.96
CA VAL A 109 -15.03 3.05 -12.39
C VAL A 109 -13.56 3.42 -12.55
N ARG A 110 -12.94 3.04 -13.68
CA ARG A 110 -11.51 3.29 -13.97
C ARG A 110 -11.04 4.72 -13.66
N GLY A 111 -11.87 5.73 -13.97
CA GLY A 111 -11.57 7.13 -13.68
C GLY A 111 -11.39 7.41 -12.17
N LYS A 112 -12.27 6.85 -11.32
CA LYS A 112 -12.18 6.99 -9.86
C LYS A 112 -10.94 6.29 -9.31
N ILE A 113 -10.60 5.10 -9.82
CA ILE A 113 -9.36 4.38 -9.45
C ILE A 113 -8.12 5.21 -9.80
N SER A 114 -8.10 5.83 -10.98
CA SER A 114 -6.99 6.70 -11.40
C SER A 114 -6.85 7.93 -10.50
N GLU A 115 -7.96 8.55 -10.10
CA GLU A 115 -7.93 9.67 -9.15
C GLU A 115 -7.38 9.25 -7.79
N LEU A 116 -7.84 8.11 -7.26
CA LEU A 116 -7.36 7.55 -5.99
C LEU A 116 -5.86 7.26 -6.06
N THR A 117 -5.43 6.55 -7.11
CA THR A 117 -4.02 6.21 -7.35
C THR A 117 -3.13 7.45 -7.43
N ARG A 118 -3.59 8.52 -8.11
CA ARG A 118 -2.86 9.79 -8.19
C ARG A 118 -2.74 10.48 -6.83
N ALA A 119 -3.77 10.41 -5.99
CA ALA A 119 -3.72 11.01 -4.66
C ALA A 119 -2.68 10.31 -3.78
N PHE A 120 -2.67 8.97 -3.77
CA PHE A 120 -1.67 8.18 -3.04
C PHE A 120 -0.25 8.44 -3.55
N ASN A 121 -0.04 8.48 -4.87
CA ASN A 121 1.27 8.81 -5.44
C ASN A 121 1.76 10.21 -5.03
N ARG A 122 0.88 11.22 -5.04
CA ARG A 122 1.25 12.58 -4.63
C ARG A 122 1.58 12.67 -3.14
N ALA A 123 0.86 11.93 -2.30
CA ALA A 123 1.12 11.88 -0.86
C ALA A 123 2.47 11.19 -0.53
N SER A 124 2.97 10.35 -1.42
CA SER A 124 4.15 9.49 -1.19
C SER A 124 5.49 10.14 -1.58
N LYS A 125 5.58 11.48 -1.57
CA LYS A 125 6.82 12.26 -1.78
C LYS A 125 7.65 11.83 -3.01
N ASN A 126 6.97 11.54 -4.13
CA ASN A 126 7.56 11.08 -5.41
C ASN A 126 7.98 9.61 -5.48
N LEU A 127 7.71 8.79 -4.47
CA LEU A 127 7.78 7.35 -4.65
C LEU A 127 6.55 6.83 -5.40
N PRO A 128 6.74 5.96 -6.41
CA PRO A 128 5.61 5.32 -7.04
C PRO A 128 4.87 4.40 -6.06
N VAL A 129 3.56 4.41 -6.15
CA VAL A 129 2.66 3.65 -5.28
C VAL A 129 1.95 2.55 -6.04
N VAL A 130 1.89 1.37 -5.43
CA VAL A 130 0.98 0.29 -5.79
C VAL A 130 -0.21 0.29 -4.83
N LEU A 131 -1.43 0.31 -5.39
CA LEU A 131 -2.66 0.13 -4.63
C LEU A 131 -3.23 -1.26 -4.93
N LEU A 132 -3.45 -2.03 -3.87
CA LEU A 132 -4.26 -3.23 -3.84
C LEU A 132 -5.70 -2.90 -3.46
#